data_AF-A0AAU6XZS3-F1
#
_entry.id   AF-A0AAU6XZS3-F1
#
_cell.length_a   1.000
_cell.length_b   1.000
_cell.length_c   1.000
_cell.angle_alpha   90.00
_cell.angle_beta   90.00
_cell.angle_gamma   90.00
#
_symmetry.space_group_name_H-M   'P 1'
#
loop_
_entity.id
_entity.type
_entity.pdbx_description
1 polymer ?
#
loop_
_entity_poly.entity_id
_entity_poly.type
_entity_poly.pdbx_seq_one_letter_code
_entity_poly.pdbx_strand_id
1 'polypeptide(L)'
;MRATLTREELFLLRTPVGNLPASRKLRRGCAQMGFRTLQEIMELGWGKLIHQQGFTYRWMNELTALLEQYQLLHLLQANPSADYR
;
A
#
# COMPACT_ATOMS: atom_id res chain seq x y z
N MET A 1 11.84 -2.33 -17.51
CA MET A 1 10.67 -1.63 -18.09
C MET A 1 10.03 -0.80 -16.98
N ARG A 2 9.81 0.51 -17.17
CA ARG A 2 8.95 1.27 -16.24
C ARG A 2 7.52 0.82 -16.55
N ALA A 3 6.87 0.12 -15.62
CA ALA A 3 5.47 -0.25 -15.78
C ALA A 3 4.66 1.06 -15.88
N THR A 4 4.01 1.27 -17.01
CA THR A 4 3.09 2.40 -17.16
C THR A 4 1.82 2.03 -16.44
N LEU A 5 1.57 2.65 -15.29
CA LEU A 5 0.32 2.41 -14.55
C LEU A 5 -0.87 2.90 -15.36
N THR A 6 -1.94 2.11 -15.34
CA THR A 6 -3.21 2.48 -15.96
C THR A 6 -3.87 3.62 -15.18
N ARG A 7 -4.87 4.26 -15.80
CA ARG A 7 -5.64 5.32 -15.14
C ARG A 7 -6.37 4.81 -13.89
N GLU A 8 -6.84 3.57 -13.91
CA GLU A 8 -7.56 2.93 -12.79
C GLU A 8 -6.61 2.64 -11.62
N GLU A 9 -5.42 2.13 -11.92
CA GLU A 9 -4.37 1.90 -10.92
C GLU A 9 -3.93 3.21 -10.26
N LEU A 10 -3.70 4.27 -11.04
CA LEU A 10 -3.39 5.59 -10.52
C LEU A 10 -4.52 6.17 -9.67
N PHE A 11 -5.77 5.93 -10.07
CA PHE A 11 -6.93 6.33 -9.29
C PHE A 11 -6.96 5.62 -7.94
N LEU A 12 -6.74 4.30 -7.92
CA LEU A 12 -6.70 3.51 -6.70
C LEU A 12 -5.56 3.97 -5.77
N LEU A 13 -4.36 4.20 -6.30
CA LEU A 13 -3.20 4.66 -5.52
C LEU A 13 -3.45 6.01 -4.83
N ARG A 14 -4.12 6.93 -5.52
CA ARG A 14 -4.44 8.27 -5.01
C ARG A 14 -5.73 8.33 -4.20
N THR A 15 -6.50 7.25 -4.18
CA THR A 15 -7.75 7.18 -3.43
C THR A 15 -7.46 7.30 -1.93
N PRO A 16 -8.18 8.18 -1.20
CA PRO A 16 -8.07 8.26 0.24
C PRO A 16 -8.37 6.92 0.90
N VAL A 17 -7.61 6.54 1.93
CA VAL A 17 -7.76 5.24 2.61
C VAL A 17 -9.18 4.99 3.10
N GLY A 18 -9.91 6.03 3.51
CA GLY A 18 -11.32 5.91 3.93
C GLY A 18 -12.27 5.43 2.81
N ASN A 19 -11.93 5.72 1.56
CA ASN A 19 -12.72 5.42 0.36
C ASN A 19 -12.22 4.20 -0.41
N LEU A 20 -11.19 3.52 0.08
CA LEU A 20 -10.70 2.31 -0.57
C LEU A 20 -11.79 1.24 -0.60
N PRO A 21 -11.90 0.47 -1.70
CA PRO A 21 -12.78 -0.68 -1.82
C PRO A 21 -12.24 -1.86 -1.00
N ALA A 22 -12.07 -1.64 0.30
CA ALA A 22 -11.42 -2.55 1.22
C ALA A 22 -12.19 -2.65 2.55
N SER A 23 -11.80 -3.64 3.34
CA SER A 23 -12.41 -3.89 4.63
C SER A 23 -12.30 -2.67 5.55
N ARG A 24 -13.27 -2.50 6.47
CA ARG A 24 -13.21 -1.43 7.49
C ARG A 24 -11.97 -1.58 8.39
N LYS A 25 -11.46 -2.80 8.56
CA LYS A 25 -10.26 -3.08 9.36
C LYS A 25 -9.01 -2.58 8.66
N LEU A 26 -8.86 -2.86 7.36
CA LEU A 26 -7.75 -2.35 6.55
C LEU A 26 -7.70 -0.82 6.62
N ARG A 27 -8.84 -0.17 6.34
CA ARG A 27 -8.93 1.30 6.34
C ARG A 27 -8.59 1.92 7.69
N ARG A 28 -9.03 1.30 8.79
CA ARG A 28 -8.66 1.72 10.15
C ARG A 28 -7.17 1.52 10.42
N GLY A 29 -6.59 0.40 10.01
CA GLY A 29 -5.16 0.16 10.15
C GLY A 29 -4.33 1.18 9.38
N CYS A 30 -4.73 1.53 8.15
CA CYS A 30 -4.09 2.60 7.40
C CYS A 30 -4.13 3.93 8.15
N ALA A 31 -5.31 4.32 8.66
CA ALA A 31 -5.47 5.56 9.41
C ALA A 31 -4.69 5.57 10.73
N GLN A 32 -4.61 4.44 11.45
CA GLN A 32 -3.81 4.31 12.67
C GLN A 32 -2.32 4.46 12.42
N MET A 33 -1.82 3.97 11.28
CA MET A 33 -0.44 4.15 10.84
C MET A 33 -0.20 5.51 10.15
N GLY A 34 -1.21 6.38 10.09
CA GLY A 34 -1.10 7.73 9.54
C GLY A 34 -1.14 7.82 8.00
N PHE A 35 -1.39 6.71 7.30
CA PHE A 35 -1.51 6.70 5.84
C PHE A 35 -2.82 7.31 5.38
N ARG A 36 -2.73 8.21 4.40
CA ARG A 36 -3.86 8.88 3.76
C ARG A 36 -4.22 8.25 2.43
N THR A 37 -3.24 7.67 1.72
CA THR A 37 -3.44 7.05 0.40
C THR A 37 -2.69 5.72 0.28
N LEU A 38 -3.04 4.88 -0.71
CA LEU A 38 -2.27 3.67 -1.01
C LEU A 38 -0.87 4.00 -1.55
N GLN A 39 -0.72 5.13 -2.26
CA GLN A 39 0.56 5.58 -2.78
C GLN A 39 1.60 5.73 -1.67
N GLU A 40 1.24 6.36 -0.55
CA GLU A 40 2.14 6.53 0.61
C GLU A 40 2.61 5.18 1.18
N ILE A 41 1.73 4.18 1.17
CA ILE A 41 2.04 2.82 1.63
C ILE A 41 3.03 2.16 0.66
N MET A 42 2.84 2.33 -0.65
CA MET A 42 3.73 1.75 -1.67
C MET A 42 5.11 2.42 -1.65
N GLU A 43 5.16 3.74 -1.47
CA GLU A 43 6.42 4.50 -1.40
C GLU A 43 7.27 4.10 -0.18
N LEU A 44 6.62 3.77 0.93
CA LEU A 44 7.30 3.31 2.14
C LEU A 44 7.94 1.92 1.94
N GLY A 45 7.22 1.02 1.27
CA GLY A 45 7.69 -0.33 0.96
C GLY A 45 7.64 -1.32 2.13
N TRP A 46 7.77 -2.61 1.81
CA TRP A 46 7.58 -3.72 2.77
C TRP A 46 8.45 -3.60 4.02
N GLY A 47 9.75 -3.33 3.84
CA GLY A 47 10.73 -3.31 4.93
C GLY A 47 10.46 -2.23 5.97
N LYS A 48 9.88 -1.10 5.60
CA LYS A 48 9.55 -0.02 6.53
C LYS A 48 8.14 -0.16 7.10
N LEU A 49 7.22 -0.80 6.38
CA LEU A 49 5.85 -1.05 6.87
C LEU A 49 5.82 -1.94 8.10
N ILE A 50 6.65 -2.97 8.17
CA ILE A 50 6.70 -3.88 9.32
C ILE A 50 7.10 -3.19 10.64
N HIS A 51 7.73 -2.01 10.55
CA HIS A 51 8.18 -1.23 11.70
C HIS A 51 7.17 -0.12 12.10
N GLN A 52 6.06 0.03 11.36
CA GLN A 52 5.06 1.04 11.69
C GLN A 52 4.27 0.66 12.95
N GLN A 53 4.04 1.65 13.81
CA GLN A 53 3.21 1.47 14.99
C GLN A 53 1.77 1.17 14.56
N GLY A 54 1.22 0.03 14.98
CA GLY A 54 -0.10 -0.45 14.54
C GLY A 54 -0.05 -1.39 13.33
N PHE A 55 1.14 -1.69 12.81
CA PHE A 55 1.31 -2.75 11.83
C PHE A 55 0.86 -4.11 12.39
N THR A 56 0.16 -4.89 11.57
CA THR A 56 -0.16 -6.29 11.88
C THR A 56 -0.06 -7.14 10.62
N TYR A 57 0.35 -8.40 10.76
CA TYR A 57 0.37 -9.35 9.63
C TYR A 57 -1.01 -9.54 9.01
N ARG A 58 -2.08 -9.44 9.80
CA ARG A 58 -3.44 -9.47 9.28
C ARG A 58 -3.72 -8.29 8.35
N TRP A 59 -3.36 -7.08 8.76
CA TRP A 59 -3.50 -5.88 7.93
C TRP A 59 -2.69 -6.03 6.64
N MET A 60 -1.46 -6.56 6.74
CA MET A 60 -0.62 -6.79 5.57
C MET A 60 -1.24 -7.79 4.60
N ASN A 61 -1.80 -8.90 5.09
CA ASN A 61 -2.47 -9.87 4.23
C ASN A 61 -3.69 -9.26 3.51
N GLU A 62 -4.46 -8.41 4.20
CA GLU A 62 -5.58 -7.70 3.57
C GLU A 62 -5.10 -6.68 2.52
N LEU A 63 -3.97 -6.01 2.76
CA LEU A 63 -3.35 -5.12 1.79
C LEU A 63 -2.86 -5.90 0.56
N THR A 64 -2.12 -6.99 0.76
CA THR A 64 -1.61 -7.85 -0.31
C THR A 64 -2.76 -8.39 -1.16
N ALA A 65 -3.84 -8.89 -0.54
CA ALA A 65 -5.02 -9.37 -1.26
C ALA A 65 -5.69 -8.27 -2.10
N LEU A 66 -5.78 -7.05 -1.56
CA LEU A 66 -6.28 -5.90 -2.32
C LEU A 66 -5.36 -5.62 -3.52
N LEU A 67 -4.05 -5.53 -3.33
CA LEU A 67 -3.11 -5.24 -4.40
C LEU A 67 -3.08 -6.35 -5.46
N GLU A 68 -3.18 -7.62 -5.07
CA GLU A 68 -3.27 -8.76 -5.99
C GLU A 68 -4.52 -8.67 -6.88
N GLN A 69 -5.67 -8.28 -6.32
CA GLN A 69 -6.91 -8.08 -7.07
C GLN A 69 -6.74 -7.06 -8.20
N TYR A 70 -5.90 -6.04 -8.00
CA TYR A 70 -5.59 -5.01 -9.00
C TYR A 70 -4.24 -5.23 -9.71
N GLN A 71 -3.61 -6.40 -9.55
CA GLN A 71 -2.28 -6.72 -10.12
C GLN A 71 -1.16 -5.74 -9.74
N LEU A 72 -1.31 -5.01 -8.62
CA LEU A 72 -0.40 -3.98 -8.13
C LEU A 72 0.62 -4.46 -7.09
N LEU A 73 0.64 -5.75 -6.75
CA LEU A 73 1.54 -6.28 -5.72
C LEU A 73 3.02 -5.98 -6.02
N HIS A 74 3.39 -5.92 -7.29
CA HIS A 74 4.73 -5.58 -7.75
C HIS A 74 5.20 -4.19 -7.29
N LEU A 75 4.28 -3.24 -7.03
CA LEU A 75 4.60 -1.91 -6.51
C LEU A 75 5.08 -1.94 -5.06
N LEU A 76 4.57 -2.87 -4.25
CA LEU A 76 4.94 -3.01 -2.86
C LEU A 76 6.34 -3.60 -2.67
N GLN A 77 6.77 -4.42 -3.63
CA GLN A 77 8.12 -4.99 -3.69
C GLN A 77 9.15 -4.00 -4.24
N ALA A 78 8.70 -2.99 -5.00
CA ALA A 78 9.55 -2.05 -5.71
C ALA A 78 9.97 -0.86 -4.84
N ASN A 79 10.62 -1.10 -3.69
CA ASN A 79 11.63 -0.13 -3.24
C ASN A 79 12.79 -0.71 -2.39
N PRO A 80 13.68 -1.52 -2.99
CA PRO A 80 15.07 -1.60 -2.55
C PRO A 80 15.96 -0.51 -3.19
N SER A 81 15.38 0.51 -3.85
CA SER A 81 16.13 1.55 -4.58
C SER A 81 16.22 2.91 -3.87
N ALA A 82 15.55 3.08 -2.72
CA ALA A 82 15.79 4.20 -1.82
C ALA A 82 16.99 3.85 -0.92
N ASP A 83 18.18 3.98 -1.51
CA ASP A 83 19.47 4.28 -0.87
C ASP A 83 19.74 3.58 0.48
N TYR A 84 20.46 2.46 0.43
CA TYR A 84 21.52 2.22 1.41
C TYR A 84 22.74 3.05 0.97
N ARG A 85 22.79 4.32 1.36
CA ARG A 85 24.05 5.07 1.56
C ARG A 85 24.01 5.84 2.85
#